data_AF-A0A962K871-F1
#
_entry.id   AF-A0A962K871-F1
#
_cell.length_a   1.000
_cell.length_b   1.000
_cell.length_c   1.000
_cell.angle_alpha   90.00
_cell.angle_beta   90.00
_cell.angle_gamma   90.00
#
_symmetry.space_group_name_H-M   'P 1'
#
loop_
_entity.id
_entity.type
_entity.pdbx_description
1 polymer ?
#
loop_
_entity_poly.entity_id
_entity_poly.type
_entity_poly.pdbx_seq_one_letter_code
_entity_poly.pdbx_strand_id
1 'polypeptide(L)'
;MSHHEMITELKNWLSHQIIGQEKLLDRLLIALLADGHLLVEGAPGLAKTKAIKDLSRAIEGDFHRIQFTPDLLPSDITGTEVFRPEDGSFRFQQGPIFHNLVLADE
;
A
#
# COMPACT_ATOMS: atom_id res chain seq x y z
N MET A 1 -10.17 -3.27 -25.24
CA MET A 1 -10.78 -3.49 -23.91
C MET A 1 -11.26 -2.17 -23.37
N SER A 2 -12.45 -2.13 -22.82
CA SER A 2 -12.97 -1.01 -22.04
C SER A 2 -12.27 -0.94 -20.68
N HIS A 3 -12.12 0.26 -20.11
CA HIS A 3 -11.62 0.43 -18.73
C HIS A 3 -12.43 -0.39 -17.72
N HIS A 4 -13.74 -0.52 -17.96
CA HIS A 4 -14.61 -1.33 -17.10
C HIS A 4 -14.27 -2.83 -17.15
N GLU A 5 -13.90 -3.35 -18.32
CA GLU A 5 -13.51 -4.76 -18.48
C GLU A 5 -12.21 -5.04 -17.73
N MET A 6 -11.21 -4.16 -17.86
CA MET A 6 -9.93 -4.30 -17.14
C MET A 6 -10.11 -4.28 -15.62
N ILE A 7 -10.96 -3.38 -15.09
CA ILE A 7 -11.27 -3.32 -13.65
C ILE A 7 -11.97 -4.60 -13.19
N THR A 8 -12.88 -5.13 -14.01
CA THR A 8 -13.60 -6.37 -13.69
C THR A 8 -12.66 -7.58 -13.69
N GLU A 9 -11.75 -7.66 -14.65
CA GLU A 9 -10.70 -8.69 -14.69
C GLU A 9 -9.78 -8.62 -13.46
N LEU A 10 -9.36 -7.41 -13.08
CA LEU A 10 -8.56 -7.19 -11.87
C LEU A 10 -9.31 -7.66 -10.61
N LYS A 11 -10.58 -7.28 -10.46
CA LYS A 11 -11.41 -7.72 -9.33
C LYS A 11 -11.53 -9.25 -9.28
N ASN A 12 -11.77 -9.87 -10.43
CA ASN A 12 -11.86 -11.33 -10.53
C ASN A 12 -10.53 -12.00 -10.17
N TRP A 13 -9.40 -11.47 -10.63
CA TRP A 13 -8.10 -12.02 -10.26
C TRP A 13 -7.86 -11.94 -8.75
N LEU A 14 -8.21 -10.81 -8.11
CA LEU A 14 -8.08 -10.62 -6.67
C LEU A 14 -8.99 -11.56 -5.86
N SER A 15 -10.23 -11.80 -6.30
CA SER A 15 -11.16 -12.68 -5.58
C SER A 15 -10.70 -14.14 -5.55
N HIS A 16 -9.94 -14.60 -6.55
CA HIS A 16 -9.31 -15.92 -6.53
C HIS A 16 -8.16 -16.00 -5.51
N GLN A 17 -7.47 -14.90 -5.25
CA GLN A 17 -6.40 -14.86 -4.24
C GLN A 17 -6.93 -14.73 -2.81
N ILE A 18 -8.11 -14.12 -2.64
CA ILE A 18 -8.64 -13.75 -1.32
C ILE A 18 -10.07 -14.25 -1.15
N ILE A 19 -10.18 -15.36 -0.42
CA ILE A 19 -11.45 -16.03 -0.23
C ILE A 19 -12.27 -15.33 0.87
N GLY A 20 -13.53 -15.03 0.57
CA GLY A 20 -14.51 -14.55 1.55
C GLY A 20 -14.40 -13.06 1.93
N GLN A 21 -13.66 -12.25 1.16
CA GLN A 21 -13.42 -10.82 1.45
C GLN A 21 -13.86 -9.90 0.30
N GLU A 22 -14.97 -10.19 -0.38
CA GLU A 22 -15.43 -9.39 -1.54
C GLU A 22 -15.62 -7.90 -1.20
N LYS A 23 -16.21 -7.62 -0.03
CA LYS A 23 -16.45 -6.23 0.41
C LYS A 23 -15.15 -5.44 0.61
N LEU A 24 -14.08 -6.09 1.05
CA LEU A 24 -12.76 -5.46 1.18
C LEU A 24 -12.19 -5.16 -0.21
N LEU A 25 -12.27 -6.11 -1.14
CA LEU A 25 -11.80 -5.93 -2.51
C LEU A 25 -12.51 -4.77 -3.20
N ASP A 26 -13.83 -4.69 -3.07
CA ASP A 26 -14.60 -3.57 -3.63
C ASP A 26 -14.16 -2.23 -3.09
N ARG A 27 -13.96 -2.14 -1.77
CA ARG A 27 -13.51 -0.89 -1.13
C ARG A 27 -12.09 -0.51 -1.53
N LEU A 28 -11.19 -1.49 -1.69
CA LEU A 28 -9.82 -1.25 -2.16
C LEU A 28 -9.81 -0.69 -3.59
N LEU A 29 -10.60 -1.29 -4.49
CA LEU A 29 -10.70 -0.82 -5.87
C LEU A 29 -11.34 0.57 -5.96
N ILE A 30 -12.39 0.83 -5.17
CA ILE A 30 -13.00 2.16 -5.10
C ILE A 30 -11.99 3.19 -4.60
N ALA A 31 -11.25 2.90 -3.52
CA ALA A 31 -10.24 3.80 -2.99
C ALA A 31 -9.13 4.08 -4.02
N LEU A 32 -8.63 3.04 -4.70
CA LEU A 32 -7.61 3.19 -5.74
C LEU A 32 -8.09 4.07 -6.90
N LEU A 33 -9.30 3.84 -7.41
CA LEU A 33 -9.85 4.58 -8.55
C LEU A 33 -10.23 6.03 -8.20
N ALA A 34 -10.53 6.29 -6.93
CA ALA A 34 -10.91 7.61 -6.43
C ALA A 34 -9.73 8.40 -5.85
N ASP A 35 -8.50 7.86 -5.92
CA ASP A 35 -7.31 8.44 -5.27
C ASP A 35 -7.51 8.69 -3.76
N GLY A 36 -8.13 7.72 -3.09
CA GLY A 36 -8.53 7.81 -1.69
C GLY A 36 -7.75 6.86 -0.76
N HIS A 37 -7.93 7.07 0.55
CA HIS A 37 -7.37 6.21 1.59
C HIS A 37 -8.45 5.37 2.28
N LEU A 38 -8.08 4.17 2.72
CA LEU A 38 -9.00 3.24 3.37
C LEU A 38 -8.53 2.91 4.79
N LEU A 39 -9.37 3.20 5.78
CA LEU A 39 -9.21 2.70 7.14
C LEU A 39 -9.84 1.30 7.23
N VAL A 40 -9.04 0.29 7.58
CA VAL A 40 -9.47 -1.12 7.60
C VAL A 40 -9.48 -1.67 9.03
N GLU A 41 -10.61 -1.52 9.70
CA GLU A 41 -10.85 -2.13 11.01
C GLU A 41 -11.28 -3.60 10.88
N GLY A 42 -10.91 -4.43 11.85
CA GLY A 42 -11.31 -5.84 11.90
C GLY A 42 -10.24 -6.74 12.53
N ALA A 43 -10.64 -7.96 12.85
CA ALA A 43 -9.78 -8.93 13.54
C ALA A 43 -8.47 -9.22 12.78
N PRO A 44 -7.39 -9.53 13.50
CA PRO A 44 -6.15 -10.00 12.89
C PRO A 44 -6.39 -11.27 12.06
N GLY A 45 -5.65 -11.43 10.96
CA GLY A 45 -5.72 -12.62 10.11
C GLY A 45 -6.76 -12.61 8.99
N LEU A 46 -7.52 -11.53 8.80
CA LEU A 46 -8.53 -11.40 7.72
C LEU A 46 -7.93 -11.10 6.33
N ALA A 47 -6.70 -11.57 6.06
CA ALA A 47 -6.00 -11.39 4.78
C ALA A 47 -5.83 -9.94 4.29
N LYS A 48 -5.96 -8.92 5.15
CA LYS A 48 -5.83 -7.49 4.79
C LYS A 48 -4.49 -7.17 4.13
N THR A 49 -3.40 -7.61 4.75
CA THR A 49 -2.03 -7.46 4.23
C THR A 49 -1.85 -8.17 2.90
N LYS A 50 -2.42 -9.38 2.76
CA LYS A 50 -2.38 -10.14 1.52
C LYS A 50 -3.13 -9.38 0.41
N ALA A 51 -4.28 -8.78 0.73
CA ALA A 51 -5.09 -8.05 -0.23
C ALA A 51 -4.38 -6.87 -0.87
N ILE A 52 -3.76 -6.04 -0.04
CA ILE A 52 -3.07 -4.84 -0.51
C ILE A 52 -1.83 -5.23 -1.31
N LYS A 53 -1.09 -6.27 -0.86
CA LYS A 53 0.09 -6.78 -1.56
C LYS A 53 -0.24 -7.44 -2.90
N ASP A 54 -1.34 -8.19 -2.99
CA ASP A 54 -1.76 -8.80 -4.25
C ASP A 54 -2.31 -7.74 -5.21
N LEU A 55 -3.01 -6.72 -4.71
CA LEU A 55 -3.44 -5.57 -5.49
C LEU A 55 -2.24 -4.80 -6.07
N SER A 56 -1.22 -4.48 -5.26
CA SER A 56 -0.04 -3.77 -5.75
C SER A 56 0.66 -4.55 -6.87
N ARG A 57 0.80 -5.87 -6.72
CA ARG A 57 1.37 -6.74 -7.75
C ARG A 57 0.54 -6.71 -9.03
N ALA A 58 -0.78 -6.76 -8.93
CA ALA A 58 -1.68 -6.80 -10.08
C ALA A 58 -1.68 -5.51 -10.90
N ILE A 59 -1.38 -4.38 -10.28
CA ILE A 59 -1.28 -3.08 -10.95
C ILE A 59 0.17 -2.66 -11.23
N GLU A 60 1.13 -3.58 -11.04
CA GLU A 60 2.57 -3.32 -11.19
C GLU A 60 3.09 -2.16 -10.31
N GLY A 61 2.41 -1.89 -9.20
CA GLY A 61 2.78 -0.89 -8.21
C GLY A 61 3.68 -1.46 -7.11
N ASP A 62 4.47 -0.59 -6.49
CA ASP A 62 5.23 -0.95 -5.30
C ASP A 62 4.35 -0.95 -4.03
N PHE A 63 4.82 -1.69 -3.03
CA PHE A 63 4.11 -1.88 -1.76
C PHE A 63 5.07 -1.78 -0.60
N HIS A 64 4.66 -1.04 0.43
CA HIS A 64 5.36 -0.98 1.70
C HIS A 64 4.40 -1.18 2.88
N ARG A 65 4.87 -1.88 3.91
CA ARG A 65 4.17 -1.99 5.19
C ARG A 65 4.92 -1.17 6.23
N ILE A 66 4.26 -0.19 6.82
CA ILE A 66 4.75 0.58 7.95
C ILE A 66 4.08 0.02 9.20
N GLN A 67 4.87 -0.51 10.12
CA GLN A 67 4.39 -0.89 11.44
C GLN A 67 4.47 0.36 12.32
N PHE A 68 3.34 0.83 12.84
CA PHE A 68 3.34 1.90 13.81
C PHE A 68 3.80 1.37 15.15
N THR A 69 4.78 2.07 15.72
CA THR A 69 5.34 1.83 17.04
C THR A 69 5.41 3.17 17.76
N PRO A 70 5.33 3.19 19.10
CA PRO A 70 5.27 4.45 19.86
C PRO A 70 6.54 5.32 19.74
N ASP A 71 7.64 4.73 19.27
CA ASP A 71 8.94 5.37 19.03
C ASP A 71 9.14 5.86 17.58
N LEU A 72 8.24 5.52 16.66
CA LEU A 72 8.35 5.90 15.25
C LEU A 72 8.30 7.42 15.09
N LEU A 73 9.35 8.00 14.50
CA LEU A 73 9.42 9.44 14.26
C LEU A 73 8.77 9.79 12.91
N PRO A 74 8.26 11.02 12.73
CA PRO A 74 7.74 11.46 11.44
C PRO A 74 8.73 11.28 10.28
N SER A 75 10.03 11.52 10.54
CA SER A 75 11.11 11.34 9.56
C SER A 75 11.31 9.88 9.13
N ASP A 76 10.93 8.91 9.96
CA ASP A 76 11.02 7.49 9.59
C ASP A 76 9.96 7.11 8.55
N ILE A 77 8.88 7.92 8.44
CA ILE A 77 7.81 7.77 7.45
C ILE A 77 8.08 8.64 6.22
N THR A 78 8.43 9.92 6.44
CA THR A 78 8.60 10.90 5.38
C THR A 78 10.00 10.92 4.78
N GLY A 79 11.00 10.28 5.39
CA GLY A 79 12.39 10.32 4.94
C GLY A 79 13.24 11.36 5.65
N THR A 80 14.56 11.30 5.40
CA THR A 80 15.56 12.12 6.09
C THR A 80 16.71 12.50 5.17
N GLU A 81 17.39 13.60 5.49
CA GLU A 81 18.63 14.00 4.83
C GLU A 81 19.80 13.19 5.38
N VAL A 82 20.47 12.44 4.51
CA VAL A 82 21.64 11.63 4.87
C VAL A 82 22.90 12.31 4.36
N PHE A 83 23.81 12.60 5.29
CA PHE A 83 25.12 13.14 4.95
C PHE A 83 25.98 12.10 4.23
N ARG A 84 26.58 12.49 3.11
CA ARG A 84 27.51 11.70 2.29
C ARG A 84 28.94 12.22 2.52
N PRO A 85 29.75 11.53 3.33
CA PRO A 85 31.11 11.98 3.62
C PRO A 85 32.02 12.03 2.38
N GLU A 86 31.67 11.27 1.33
CA GLU A 86 32.48 11.15 0.11
C GLU A 86 32.56 12.46 -0.67
N ASP A 87 31.48 13.25 -0.68
CA ASP A 87 31.36 14.51 -1.41
C ASP A 87 30.93 15.70 -0.51
N GLY A 88 30.73 15.47 0.79
CA GLY A 88 30.30 16.49 1.75
C GLY A 88 28.87 16.98 1.54
N SER A 89 28.05 16.26 0.76
CA SER A 89 26.67 16.63 0.46
C SER A 89 25.67 16.02 1.43
N PHE A 90 24.47 16.60 1.50
CA PHE A 90 23.29 15.96 2.08
C PHE A 90 22.42 15.45 0.94
N ARG A 91 21.97 14.20 1.06
CA ARG A 91 21.05 13.58 0.09
C ARG A 91 19.79 13.11 0.80
N PHE A 92 18.65 13.56 0.28
CA PHE A 92 17.36 13.09 0.73
C PHE A 92 17.22 11.58 0.48
N GLN A 93 16.95 10.84 1.55
CA GLN A 93 16.58 9.43 1.50
C GLN A 93 15.07 9.35 1.73
N GLN A 94 14.35 8.93 0.68
CA GLN A 94 12.91 8.74 0.73
C GLN A 94 12.52 7.73 1.82
N GLY A 95 11.51 8.11 2.59
CA GLY A 95 10.86 7.21 3.55
C GLY A 95 9.89 6.23 2.88
N PRO A 96 9.30 5.32 3.67
CA PRO A 96 8.37 4.32 3.19
C PRO A 96 7.07 4.89 2.62
N ILE A 97 6.71 6.15 2.90
CA ILE A 97 5.50 6.76 2.34
C ILE A 97 5.54 6.95 0.82
N PHE A 98 6.73 6.90 0.20
CA PHE A 98 6.93 7.09 -1.25
C PHE A 98 6.65 5.83 -2.08
N HIS A 99 5.67 5.02 -1.67
CA HIS A 99 5.20 3.86 -2.43
C HIS A 99 3.75 4.09 -2.90
N ASN A 100 3.35 3.47 -4.00
CA ASN A 100 2.01 3.47 -4.59
C ASN A 100 0.97 2.93 -3.60
N LEU A 101 1.28 1.84 -2.90
CA LEU A 101 0.43 1.30 -1.83
C LEU A 101 1.21 1.20 -0.53
N VAL A 102 0.72 1.89 0.49
CA VAL A 102 1.27 1.86 1.84
C VAL A 102 0.23 1.27 2.79
N LEU A 103 0.60 0.20 3.48
CA LEU A 103 -0.16 -0.33 4.60
C LEU A 103 0.45 0.19 5.91
N ALA A 104 -0.24 1.14 6.55
CA ALA A 104 0.02 1.49 7.95
C ALA A 104 -0.71 0.48 8.84
N ASP A 105 0.03 -0.21 9.70
CA ASP A 105 -0.46 -1.28 10.58
C ASP A 105 -0.20 -0.91 12.05
N GLU A 106 -1.15 -1.24 12.93
CA GLU A 106 -1.30 -0.71 14.32
C GLU A 106 -1.43 0.82 14.41
#